data_AF-A0A5B7IFI0-F1
#
_entry.id   AF-A0A5B7IFI0-F1
#
_cell.length_a   1.000
_cell.length_b   1.000
_cell.length_c   1.000
_cell.angle_alpha   90.00
_cell.angle_beta   90.00
_cell.angle_gamma   90.00
#
_symmetry.space_group_name_H-M   'P 1'
#
loop_
_entity.id
_entity.type
_entity.pdbx_description
1 polymer ?
#
loop_
_entity_poly.entity_id
_entity_poly.type
_entity_poly.pdbx_seq_one_letter_code
_entity_poly.pdbx_strand_id
1 'polypeptide(L)'
;MMRPRLEYVAVVWFLSPIKDIRRLEWIQKIATKIVPELNDLAYEEQLKKMELLTIQGEKEQGDLIKIYKIVNGIEKVDKED
;
A
#
# COMPACT_ATOMS: atom_id res chain seq x y z
N MET A 1 -9.26 -22.07 -6.17
CA MET A 1 -7.93 -22.04 -5.54
C MET A 1 -7.08 -21.00 -6.26
N MET A 2 -7.08 -19.75 -5.78
CA MET A 2 -6.39 -18.57 -6.37
C MET A 2 -5.55 -17.82 -5.32
N ARG A 3 -5.26 -18.45 -4.18
CA ARG A 3 -4.57 -17.86 -3.03
C ARG A 3 -3.04 -17.68 -3.16
N PRO A 4 -2.28 -18.54 -3.88
CA PRO A 4 -0.81 -18.48 -3.81
C PRO A 4 -0.19 -17.16 -4.29
N ARG A 5 -0.75 -16.55 -5.35
CA ARG A 5 -0.19 -15.31 -5.92
C ARG A 5 -0.57 -14.08 -5.09
N LEU A 6 -1.80 -14.04 -4.59
CA LEU A 6 -2.28 -12.91 -3.80
C LEU A 6 -1.56 -12.84 -2.44
N GLU A 7 -1.39 -14.00 -1.79
CA GLU A 7 -0.64 -14.11 -0.53
C GLU A 7 0.83 -13.72 -0.73
N TYR A 8 1.46 -14.16 -1.83
CA TYR A 8 2.84 -13.77 -2.14
C TYR A 8 2.99 -12.26 -2.40
N VAL A 9 2.09 -11.65 -3.19
CA VAL A 9 2.14 -10.21 -3.49
C VAL A 9 1.97 -9.39 -2.21
N ALA A 10 1.10 -9.83 -1.28
CA ALA A 10 0.93 -9.18 0.01
C ALA A 10 2.20 -9.22 0.88
N VAL A 11 2.94 -10.33 0.88
CA VAL A 11 4.22 -10.46 1.59
C VAL A 11 5.29 -9.56 0.99
N VAL A 12 5.41 -9.54 -0.34
CA VAL A 12 6.37 -8.68 -1.06
C VAL A 12 6.09 -7.20 -0.77
N TRP A 13 4.82 -6.80 -0.75
CA TRP A 13 4.41 -5.43 -0.41
C TRP A 13 4.82 -5.03 1.01
N PHE A 14 4.60 -5.93 1.97
CA PHE A 14 4.93 -5.71 3.37
C PHE A 14 6.45 -5.58 3.58
N LEU A 15 7.24 -6.43 2.94
CA LEU A 15 8.71 -6.43 3.03
C LEU A 15 9.40 -5.39 2.14
N SER A 16 8.64 -4.64 1.35
CA SER A 16 9.20 -3.72 0.35
C SER A 16 10.01 -2.59 1.01
N PRO A 17 11.28 -2.39 0.60
CA PRO A 17 12.12 -1.29 1.05
C PRO A 17 11.51 0.09 0.76
N ILE A 18 11.88 1.09 1.57
CA ILE A 18 11.43 2.50 1.40
C ILE A 18 11.69 3.03 -0.02
N LYS A 19 12.75 2.57 -0.70
CA LYS A 19 13.07 2.94 -2.07
C LYS A 19 12.00 2.52 -3.08
N ASP A 20 11.42 1.33 -2.88
CA ASP A 20 10.39 0.79 -3.74
C ASP A 20 9.05 1.50 -3.48
N ILE A 21 8.75 1.82 -2.22
CA ILE A 21 7.59 2.66 -1.84
C ILE A 21 7.63 4.01 -2.56
N ARG A 22 8.78 4.69 -2.57
CA ARG A 22 8.93 5.96 -3.30
C ARG A 22 8.71 5.82 -4.80
N ARG A 23 9.16 4.70 -5.38
CA ARG A 23 8.95 4.41 -6.81
C ARG A 23 7.48 4.16 -7.11
N LEU A 24 6.77 3.43 -6.25
CA LEU A 24 5.34 3.17 -6.36
C LEU A 24 4.52 4.45 -6.19
N GLU A 25 4.88 5.30 -5.24
CA GLU A 25 4.28 6.63 -5.05
C GLU A 25 4.46 7.52 -6.29
N TRP A 26 5.62 7.45 -6.94
CA TRP A 26 5.85 8.18 -8.19
C TRP A 26 5.00 7.64 -9.35
N ILE A 27 4.82 6.32 -9.43
CA ILE A 27 3.92 5.70 -10.42
C ILE A 27 2.47 6.12 -10.14
N GLN A 28 2.03 6.13 -8.88
CA GLN A 28 0.71 6.61 -8.48
C GLN A 28 0.50 8.06 -8.93
N LYS A 29 1.47 8.95 -8.67
CA LYS A 29 1.45 10.35 -9.14
C LYS A 29 1.33 10.50 -10.65
N ILE A 30 1.92 9.60 -11.43
CA ILE A 30 1.77 9.61 -12.88
C ILE A 30 0.37 9.15 -13.27
N ALA A 31 -0.11 8.07 -12.66
CA ALA A 31 -1.43 7.54 -12.92
C ALA A 31 -2.54 8.56 -12.61
N THR A 32 -2.42 9.29 -11.49
CA THR A 32 -3.43 10.32 -11.12
C THR A 32 -3.44 11.49 -12.10
N LYS A 33 -2.31 11.83 -12.71
CA LYS A 33 -2.19 12.88 -13.74
C LYS A 33 -2.77 12.50 -15.11
N ILE A 34 -3.01 11.21 -15.37
CA ILE A 34 -3.64 10.77 -16.63
C ILE A 34 -5.09 11.24 -16.69
N VAL A 35 -5.74 11.47 -15.54
CA VAL A 35 -7.12 11.95 -15.48
C VAL A 35 -7.14 13.47 -15.71
N PRO A 36 -7.63 13.96 -16.88
CA PRO A 36 -7.50 15.37 -17.25
C PRO A 36 -8.21 16.32 -16.30
N GLU A 37 -9.33 15.87 -15.73
CA GLU A 37 -10.19 16.60 -14.78
C GLU A 37 -9.52 16.87 -13.42
N LEU A 38 -8.43 16.15 -13.14
CA LEU A 38 -7.72 16.20 -11.86
C LEU A 38 -6.31 16.76 -12.01
N ASN A 39 -5.85 17.02 -13.25
CA ASN A 39 -4.47 17.42 -13.54
C ASN A 39 -4.08 18.75 -12.87
N ASP A 40 -5.04 19.68 -12.72
CA ASP A 40 -4.80 21.00 -12.12
C ASP A 40 -4.78 20.98 -10.58
N LEU A 41 -5.16 19.87 -9.95
CA LEU A 41 -5.25 19.77 -8.49
C LEU A 41 -3.91 19.37 -7.86
N ALA A 42 -3.72 19.73 -6.59
CA ALA A 42 -2.59 19.22 -5.83
C ALA A 42 -2.72 17.70 -5.65
N TYR A 43 -1.58 16.99 -5.55
CA TYR A 43 -1.57 15.52 -5.47
C TYR A 43 -2.49 14.95 -4.37
N GLU A 44 -2.48 15.53 -3.17
CA GLU A 44 -3.36 15.12 -2.06
C GLU A 44 -4.85 15.31 -2.40
N GLU A 45 -5.20 16.36 -3.14
CA GLU A 45 -6.56 16.62 -3.58
C GLU A 45 -6.98 15.68 -4.72
N GLN A 46 -6.04 15.30 -5.60
CA GLN A 46 -6.27 14.27 -6.62
C GLN A 46 -6.60 12.93 -5.95
N LEU A 47 -5.80 12.52 -4.97
CA LEU A 47 -6.04 11.31 -4.20
C LEU A 47 -7.39 11.35 -3.48
N LYS A 48 -7.71 12.47 -2.82
CA LYS A 48 -8.99 12.63 -2.12
C LYS A 48 -10.19 12.54 -3.06
N LYS A 49 -10.13 13.15 -4.26
CA LYS A 49 -11.20 13.05 -5.25
C LYS A 49 -11.33 11.66 -5.85
N MET A 50 -10.23 10.91 -5.96
CA MET A 50 -10.24 9.51 -6.38
C MET A 50 -10.54 8.53 -5.25
N GLU A 51 -10.75 9.01 -4.02
CA GLU A 51 -10.90 8.19 -2.81
C GLU A 51 -9.73 7.22 -2.58
N LEU A 52 -8.52 7.63 -3.00
CA LEU A 52 -7.29 6.87 -2.83
C LEU A 52 -6.48 7.37 -1.64
N LEU A 53 -5.74 6.45 -1.02
CA LEU A 53 -4.71 6.75 -0.04
C LEU A 53 -3.34 6.85 -0.74
N THR A 54 -2.37 7.48 -0.08
CA THR A 54 -0.97 7.38 -0.51
C THR A 54 -0.49 5.94 -0.33
N ILE A 55 0.47 5.50 -1.15
CA ILE A 55 1.06 4.16 -1.03
C ILE A 55 1.61 3.94 0.38
N GLN A 56 2.22 4.98 0.95
CA GLN A 56 2.73 4.93 2.32
C GLN A 56 1.60 4.79 3.35
N GLY A 57 0.50 5.53 3.20
CA GLY A 57 -0.66 5.44 4.10
C GLY A 57 -1.34 4.07 4.07
N GLU A 58 -1.47 3.46 2.88
CA GLU A 58 -1.98 2.09 2.76
C GLU A 58 -1.07 1.07 3.43
N LYS A 59 0.26 1.25 3.31
CA LYS A 59 1.23 0.39 3.99
C LYS A 59 1.12 0.52 5.50
N GLU A 60 1.08 1.74 6.03
CA GLU A 60 0.93 2.00 7.46
C GLU A 60 -0.36 1.39 8.01
N GLN A 61 -1.47 1.50 7.28
CA GLN A 61 -2.73 0.85 7.65
C GLN A 61 -2.61 -0.68 7.65
N GLY A 62 -1.98 -1.26 6.63
CA GLY A 62 -1.71 -2.70 6.56
C GLY A 62 -0.83 -3.20 7.71
N ASP A 63 0.21 -2.44 8.07
CA ASP A 63 1.12 -2.73 9.16
C ASP A 63 0.39 -2.70 10.51
N LEU A 64 -0.46 -1.69 10.75
CA LEU A 64 -1.29 -1.59 11.95
C LEU A 64 -2.28 -2.76 12.06
N ILE A 65 -2.92 -3.17 10.96
CA ILE A 65 -3.81 -4.33 10.94
C ILE A 65 -3.04 -5.60 11.30
N LYS A 66 -1.82 -5.76 10.77
CA LYS A 66 -0.97 -6.92 11.08
C LYS A 66 -0.55 -6.94 12.54
N ILE A 67 -0.12 -5.80 13.09
CA ILE A 67 0.22 -5.66 14.51
C ILE A 67 -1.00 -6.03 15.38
N TYR A 68 -2.19 -5.53 15.04
CA TYR A 68 -3.42 -5.87 15.74
C TYR A 68 -3.68 -7.39 15.73
N LYS A 69 -3.53 -8.06 14.58
CA LYS A 69 -3.70 -9.52 14.48
C LYS A 69 -2.70 -10.28 15.33
N ILE A 70 -1.43 -9.83 15.36
CA ILE A 70 -0.39 -10.45 16.19
C ILE A 70 -0.70 -10.28 17.68
N VAL A 71 -1.04 -9.05 18.11
CA VAL A 71 -1.34 -8.73 19.52
C VAL A 71 -2.56 -9.49 20.02
N ASN A 72 -3.56 -9.71 19.17
CA ASN A 72 -4.78 -10.46 19.53
C ASN A 72 -4.67 -11.97 19.25
N GLY A 73 -3.49 -12.47 18.88
CA GLY A 73 -3.25 -13.91 18.64
C GLY A 73 -3.98 -14.50 17.42
N ILE A 74 -4.45 -13.65 16.50
CA ILE A 74 -5.13 -14.04 15.25
C ILE A 74 -4.10 -14.54 14.23
N GLU A 75 -2.88 -13.99 14.25
CA GLU A 75 -1.78 -14.32 13.33
C GLU A 75 -0.50 -14.56 14.14
N LYS A 76 0.25 -15.61 13.81
CA LYS A 76 1.55 -15.91 14.44
C LYS A 76 2.66 -15.23 13.65
N VAL A 77 3.63 -14.63 14.34
CA VAL A 77 4.88 -14.22 13.70
C VAL A 77 5.69 -15.49 13.50
N ASP A 78 5.76 -15.97 12.26
CA ASP A 78 6.77 -16.95 11.88
C ASP A 78 8.14 -16.28 12.06
N LYS A 79 8.89 -16.72 13.08
CA LYS A 79 10.31 -16.42 13.17
C LYS A 79 11.00 -17.29 12.14
N GLU A 80 11.48 -16.70 11.06
CA GLU A 80 12.44 -17.37 10.19
C GLU A 80 13.73 -17.59 11.01
N ASP A 81 14.09 -18.87 11.21
CA ASP A 81 15.40 -19.34 11.69
C ASP A 81 16.51 -19.12 10.64
#